data_AF-A0A0M9F1T8-F1
#
_entry.id   AF-A0A0M9F1T8-F1
#
_cell.length_a   1.000
_cell.length_b   1.000
_cell.length_c   1.000
_cell.angle_alpha   90.00
_cell.angle_beta   90.00
_cell.angle_gamma   90.00
#
_symmetry.space_group_name_H-M   'P 1'
#
loop_
_entity.id
_entity.type
_entity.pdbx_description
1 polymer ?
#
loop_
_entity_poly.entity_id
_entity_poly.type
_entity_poly.pdbx_seq_one_letter_code
_entity_poly.pdbx_strand_id
1 'polypeptide(L)'
;MKVTQLWYYPIKGIQGIQVQSARLGPQGLQHDRQFMLCKIEKSGELKKLQLSEHTECSLFKPEVIGDKIRVKYLIPKDPLVPWKPEQDTVLEIPIEPKLKDLARADINLHQSLVVAYRMGHDYDAWFTACFGFDTALIYIGDGRRPVLGTFSPKSQKAPPSWVSLLVSYLSGNKASSAEEDWITFSDCAPYLVVTEESLNNVRARLSTSDVDMKAMRPNIVLDGEAAWDEDFWAQLVFSGAHVIALTKNCNRCTSLNVDYKTGRTAEGERGTVLKKLMSDRRVDAGLKYSPVFGRYGFLTSKSDDNAIVFIGDNVEVTARQKERAVCDWASRDPKVARYYQKSSDTNPNLSIVLSFWLMAAAVLGLLPCWLFLS
;
A
#
# COMPACT_ATOMS: atom_id res chain seq x y z
N MET A 1 -14.74 -13.22 16.50
CA MET A 1 -14.83 -11.83 16.00
C MET A 1 -15.57 -11.81 14.67
N LYS A 2 -16.10 -10.66 14.27
CA LYS A 2 -16.75 -10.47 12.97
C LYS A 2 -16.15 -9.33 12.16
N VAL A 3 -16.26 -9.43 10.84
CA VAL A 3 -15.96 -8.31 9.93
C VAL A 3 -17.04 -7.23 10.10
N THR A 4 -16.66 -6.02 10.48
CA THR A 4 -17.59 -4.88 10.62
C THR A 4 -17.53 -3.94 9.43
N GLN A 5 -16.37 -3.82 8.78
CA GLN A 5 -16.20 -2.97 7.60
C GLN A 5 -15.14 -3.54 6.65
N LEU A 6 -15.36 -3.32 5.35
CA LEU A 6 -14.40 -3.61 4.28
C LEU A 6 -14.16 -2.34 3.47
N TRP A 7 -12.89 -2.08 3.18
CA TRP A 7 -12.45 -0.87 2.51
C TRP A 7 -11.34 -1.16 1.50
N TYR A 8 -11.42 -0.54 0.33
CA TYR A 8 -10.27 -0.46 -0.57
C TYR A 8 -10.08 0.97 -1.09
N TYR A 9 -8.89 1.25 -1.60
CA TYR A 9 -8.44 2.59 -1.98
C TYR A 9 -7.87 2.49 -3.39
N PRO A 10 -8.70 2.63 -4.43
CA PRO A 10 -8.28 2.33 -5.80
C PRO A 10 -7.12 3.21 -6.25
N ILE A 11 -7.10 4.47 -5.77
CA ILE A 11 -6.02 5.42 -5.99
C ILE A 11 -5.31 5.69 -4.65
N LYS A 12 -4.00 5.47 -4.60
CA LYS A 12 -3.18 5.79 -3.43
C LYS A 12 -3.24 7.29 -3.12
N GLY A 13 -3.41 7.61 -1.84
CA GLY A 13 -3.37 8.97 -1.32
C GLY A 13 -4.75 9.55 -1.04
N ILE A 14 -5.76 9.18 -1.83
CA ILE A 14 -7.12 9.74 -1.72
C ILE A 14 -8.04 8.94 -0.80
N GLN A 15 -9.32 9.30 -0.70
CA GLN A 15 -10.32 8.59 0.11
C GLN A 15 -10.51 7.13 -0.32
N GLY A 16 -10.99 6.29 0.58
CA GLY A 16 -11.34 4.89 0.30
C GLY A 16 -12.83 4.71 0.02
N ILE A 17 -13.18 3.53 -0.49
CA ILE A 17 -14.55 3.08 -0.74
C ILE A 17 -14.87 1.98 0.26
N GLN A 18 -15.96 2.15 1.01
CA GLN A 18 -16.50 1.09 1.85
C GLN A 18 -17.41 0.18 1.02
N VAL A 19 -17.27 -1.13 1.20
CA VAL A 19 -18.03 -2.14 0.45
C VAL A 19 -18.65 -3.18 1.38
N GLN A 20 -19.73 -3.82 0.91
CA GLN A 20 -20.38 -4.92 1.65
C GLN A 20 -19.60 -6.22 1.55
N SER A 21 -18.88 -6.42 0.45
CA SER A 21 -18.02 -7.57 0.23
C SER A 21 -16.87 -7.23 -0.69
N ALA A 22 -15.81 -8.02 -0.62
CA ALA A 22 -14.63 -7.86 -1.47
C ALA A 22 -13.91 -9.20 -1.66
N ARG A 23 -13.33 -9.40 -2.85
CA ARG A 23 -12.47 -10.55 -3.13
C ARG A 23 -11.09 -10.33 -2.51
N LEU A 24 -10.62 -11.32 -1.76
CA LEU A 24 -9.27 -11.42 -1.23
C LEU A 24 -8.31 -11.87 -2.35
N GLY A 25 -7.34 -11.02 -2.66
CA GLY A 25 -6.23 -11.32 -3.57
C GLY A 25 -4.87 -11.37 -2.84
N PRO A 26 -3.83 -11.93 -3.48
CA PRO A 26 -2.48 -11.91 -2.92
C PRO A 26 -1.93 -10.48 -2.74
N GLN A 27 -2.42 -9.50 -3.50
CA GLN A 27 -2.00 -8.09 -3.46
C GLN A 27 -2.89 -7.18 -2.59
N GLY A 28 -3.93 -7.74 -1.98
CA GLY A 28 -4.90 -7.01 -1.15
C GLY A 28 -6.32 -7.32 -1.60
N LEU A 29 -7.27 -6.50 -1.18
CA LEU A 29 -8.61 -6.55 -1.76
C LEU A 29 -8.55 -6.19 -3.25
N GLN A 30 -9.46 -6.75 -4.04
CA GLN A 30 -9.56 -6.43 -5.47
C GLN A 30 -9.61 -4.91 -5.68
N HIS A 31 -8.86 -4.43 -6.68
CA HIS A 31 -8.70 -3.02 -7.07
C HIS A 31 -7.94 -2.12 -6.09
N ASP A 32 -7.38 -2.67 -5.01
CA ASP A 32 -6.74 -1.87 -3.97
C ASP A 32 -5.35 -1.34 -4.40
N ARG A 33 -5.19 0.00 -4.32
CA ARG A 33 -3.96 0.76 -4.64
C ARG A 33 -3.34 0.41 -6.00
N GLN A 34 -4.15 0.19 -7.02
CA GLN A 34 -3.67 -0.04 -8.40
C GLN A 34 -3.25 1.25 -9.11
N PHE A 35 -3.76 2.39 -8.63
CA PHE A 35 -3.38 3.72 -9.11
C PHE A 35 -2.67 4.51 -8.02
N MET A 36 -1.91 5.52 -8.43
CA MET A 36 -1.26 6.47 -7.54
C MET A 36 -1.20 7.85 -8.21
N LEU A 37 -1.26 8.90 -7.40
CA LEU A 37 -1.00 10.26 -7.86
C LEU A 37 0.45 10.65 -7.57
N CYS A 38 1.06 11.34 -8.52
CA CYS A 38 2.37 11.96 -8.36
C CYS A 38 2.28 13.45 -8.66
N LYS A 39 2.97 14.28 -7.89
CA LYS A 39 3.34 15.63 -8.33
C LYS A 39 4.44 15.51 -9.38
N ILE A 40 4.34 16.31 -10.43
CA ILE A 40 5.39 16.47 -11.44
C ILE A 40 6.24 17.67 -10.98
N GLU A 41 7.48 17.41 -10.59
CA GLU A 41 8.42 18.49 -10.25
C GLU A 41 8.92 19.19 -11.52
N LYS A 42 9.48 20.40 -11.38
CA LYS A 42 10.01 21.18 -12.52
C LYS A 42 11.08 20.43 -13.34
N SER A 43 11.78 19.49 -12.71
CA SER A 43 12.76 18.60 -13.35
C SER A 43 12.12 17.51 -14.22
N GLY A 44 10.81 17.31 -14.14
CA GLY A 44 10.08 16.17 -14.69
C GLY A 44 10.01 14.97 -13.73
N GLU A 45 10.66 15.03 -12.57
CA GLU A 45 10.61 13.96 -11.56
C GLU A 45 9.18 13.75 -11.03
N LEU A 46 8.78 12.48 -10.92
CA LEU A 46 7.50 12.09 -10.35
C LEU A 46 7.61 11.83 -8.85
N LYS A 47 7.11 12.77 -8.06
CA LYS A 47 7.07 12.65 -6.60
C LYS A 47 5.71 12.16 -6.15
N LYS A 48 5.66 10.99 -5.51
CA LYS A 48 4.44 10.41 -4.92
C LYS A 48 3.66 11.44 -4.08
N LEU A 49 2.34 11.49 -4.24
CA LEU A 49 1.46 12.23 -3.33
C LEU A 49 1.01 11.30 -2.20
N GLN A 50 1.13 11.77 -0.96
CA GLN A 50 0.70 11.03 0.23
C GLN A 50 -0.09 11.93 1.15
N LEU A 51 -1.15 11.39 1.74
CA LEU A 51 -2.09 12.14 2.58
C LEU A 51 -1.42 12.85 3.78
N SER A 52 -0.30 12.32 4.29
CA SER A 52 0.46 12.92 5.39
C SER A 52 1.23 14.18 5.02
N GLU A 53 1.55 14.35 3.73
CA GLU A 53 2.29 15.50 3.18
C GLU A 53 1.37 16.44 2.39
N HIS A 54 0.34 15.86 1.76
CA HIS A 54 -0.64 16.52 0.90
C HIS A 54 -2.05 16.20 1.41
N THR A 55 -2.51 16.97 2.40
CA THR A 55 -3.79 16.74 3.09
C THR A 55 -4.99 16.94 2.16
N GLU A 56 -4.81 17.74 1.11
CA GLU A 56 -5.78 17.98 0.03
C GLU A 56 -6.14 16.72 -0.75
N CYS A 57 -5.31 15.66 -0.69
CA CYS A 57 -5.68 14.34 -1.21
C CYS A 57 -7.00 13.82 -0.59
N SER A 58 -7.35 14.25 0.62
CA SER A 58 -8.61 13.86 1.27
C SER A 58 -9.85 14.45 0.61
N LEU A 59 -9.73 15.42 -0.30
CA LEU A 59 -10.87 16.02 -1.00
C LEU A 59 -11.30 15.22 -2.24
N PHE A 60 -10.58 14.18 -2.61
CA PHE A 60 -10.93 13.34 -3.76
C PHE A 60 -11.71 12.12 -3.30
N LYS A 61 -12.99 12.07 -3.66
CA LYS A 61 -13.91 11.00 -3.29
C LYS A 61 -14.13 10.06 -4.49
N PRO A 62 -13.60 8.82 -4.44
CA PRO A 62 -13.87 7.83 -5.47
C PRO A 62 -15.18 7.09 -5.20
N GLU A 63 -15.82 6.63 -6.27
CA GLU A 63 -16.87 5.61 -6.30
C GLU A 63 -16.57 4.65 -7.46
N VAL A 64 -17.02 3.40 -7.38
CA VAL A 64 -16.90 2.44 -8.49
C VAL A 64 -18.28 2.15 -9.04
N ILE A 65 -18.42 2.30 -10.36
CA ILE A 65 -19.66 2.05 -11.10
C ILE A 65 -19.28 1.25 -12.35
N GLY A 66 -19.72 -0.01 -12.40
CA GLY A 66 -19.34 -0.92 -13.47
C GLY A 66 -17.82 -1.15 -13.51
N ASP A 67 -17.21 -0.92 -14.66
CA ASP A 67 -15.78 -1.06 -14.93
C ASP A 67 -14.99 0.24 -14.74
N LYS A 68 -15.59 1.25 -14.10
CA LYS A 68 -15.01 2.59 -13.93
C LYS A 68 -14.92 3.01 -12.47
N ILE A 69 -13.83 3.70 -12.16
CA ILE A 69 -13.69 4.54 -10.96
C ILE A 69 -14.11 5.94 -11.34
N ARG A 70 -15.11 6.50 -10.65
CA ARG A 70 -15.51 7.90 -10.78
C ARG A 70 -14.95 8.69 -9.62
N VAL A 71 -14.25 9.77 -9.88
CA VAL A 71 -13.64 10.63 -8.86
C VAL A 71 -14.31 11.99 -8.88
N LYS A 72 -14.80 12.42 -7.71
CA LYS A 72 -15.32 13.76 -7.46
C LYS A 72 -14.32 14.54 -6.61
N TYR A 73 -14.05 15.77 -6.98
CA TYR A 73 -13.36 16.73 -6.11
C TYR A 73 -14.38 17.41 -5.20
N LEU A 74 -14.18 17.31 -3.89
CA LEU A 74 -15.03 17.96 -2.89
C LEU A 74 -14.46 19.34 -2.62
N ILE A 75 -15.10 20.38 -3.17
CA ILE A 75 -14.69 21.76 -2.93
C ILE A 75 -14.98 22.11 -1.47
N PRO A 76 -13.97 22.40 -0.63
CA PRO A 76 -14.19 22.78 0.75
C PRO A 76 -14.79 24.20 0.82
N LYS A 77 -15.43 24.53 1.94
CA LYS A 77 -16.04 25.85 2.17
C LYS A 77 -15.05 27.00 1.90
N ASP A 78 -13.80 26.81 2.34
CA ASP A 78 -12.68 27.72 2.07
C ASP A 78 -11.75 27.06 1.04
N PRO A 79 -11.86 27.41 -0.26
CA PRO A 79 -11.14 26.73 -1.33
C PRO A 79 -9.62 26.73 -1.12
N LEU A 80 -8.98 25.61 -1.46
CA LEU A 80 -7.52 25.48 -1.38
C LEU A 80 -6.80 26.14 -2.56
N VAL A 81 -7.49 26.22 -3.69
CA VAL A 81 -7.00 26.72 -4.97
C VAL A 81 -8.12 27.51 -5.67
N PRO A 82 -7.79 28.42 -6.60
CA PRO A 82 -8.79 29.09 -7.42
C PRO A 82 -9.68 28.10 -8.16
N TRP A 83 -10.94 28.49 -8.37
CA TRP A 83 -11.89 27.65 -9.08
C TRP A 83 -11.44 27.39 -10.53
N LYS A 84 -11.70 26.17 -10.98
CA LYS A 84 -11.47 25.69 -12.35
C LYS A 84 -12.65 24.83 -12.80
N PRO A 85 -13.11 24.91 -14.07
CA PRO A 85 -14.28 24.15 -14.53
C PRO A 85 -14.20 22.64 -14.26
N GLU A 86 -13.00 22.05 -14.32
CA GLU A 86 -12.74 20.63 -14.06
C GLU A 86 -13.21 20.21 -12.65
N GLN A 87 -13.14 21.11 -11.66
CA GLN A 87 -13.53 20.84 -10.28
C GLN A 87 -15.02 20.52 -10.12
N ASP A 88 -15.86 20.97 -11.06
CA ASP A 88 -17.31 20.69 -11.08
C ASP A 88 -17.65 19.40 -11.85
N THR A 89 -16.65 18.77 -12.49
CA THR A 89 -16.84 17.56 -13.30
C THR A 89 -16.53 16.29 -12.49
N VAL A 90 -16.99 15.14 -13.03
CA VAL A 90 -16.65 13.82 -12.51
C VAL A 90 -15.62 13.19 -13.44
N LEU A 91 -14.43 12.87 -12.93
CA LEU A 91 -13.41 12.15 -13.70
C LEU A 91 -13.75 10.66 -13.73
N GLU A 92 -13.78 10.07 -14.92
CA GLU A 92 -13.98 8.62 -15.09
C GLU A 92 -12.67 7.95 -15.49
N ILE A 93 -12.25 6.95 -14.72
CA ILE A 93 -11.01 6.19 -14.93
C ILE A 93 -11.40 4.72 -15.12
N PRO A 94 -10.98 4.04 -16.20
CA PRO A 94 -11.22 2.61 -16.33
C PRO A 94 -10.46 1.85 -15.23
N ILE A 95 -11.09 0.85 -14.61
CA ILE A 95 -10.45 0.01 -13.58
C ILE A 95 -9.28 -0.78 -14.17
N GLU A 96 -9.40 -1.22 -15.43
CA GLU A 96 -8.38 -1.94 -16.18
C GLU A 96 -8.04 -1.18 -17.48
N PRO A 97 -7.19 -0.14 -17.40
CA PRO A 97 -6.69 0.58 -18.56
C PRO A 97 -5.95 -0.32 -19.56
N LYS A 98 -6.12 -0.03 -20.86
CA LYS A 98 -5.30 -0.66 -21.91
C LYS A 98 -3.89 -0.07 -21.89
N LEU A 99 -2.88 -0.95 -21.84
CA LEU A 99 -1.49 -0.53 -21.64
C LEU A 99 -0.74 -0.12 -22.91
N LYS A 100 -1.20 -0.58 -24.09
CA LYS A 100 -0.45 -0.54 -25.36
C LYS A 100 0.11 0.85 -25.71
N ASP A 101 -0.65 1.90 -25.42
CA ASP A 101 -0.35 3.27 -25.84
C ASP A 101 0.04 4.19 -24.67
N LEU A 102 0.19 3.63 -23.46
CA LEU A 102 0.53 4.41 -22.28
C LEU A 102 2.06 4.52 -22.11
N ALA A 103 2.53 5.74 -21.86
CA ALA A 103 3.93 5.98 -21.55
C ALA A 103 4.34 5.31 -20.23
N ARG A 104 5.52 4.70 -20.20
CA ARG A 104 6.07 4.07 -19.00
C ARG A 104 6.80 5.09 -18.12
N ALA A 105 6.78 4.86 -16.81
CA ALA A 105 7.47 5.68 -15.83
C ALA A 105 8.04 4.82 -14.69
N ASP A 106 9.28 5.10 -14.31
CA ASP A 106 9.90 4.50 -13.12
C ASP A 106 9.39 5.19 -11.86
N ILE A 107 8.91 4.39 -10.91
CA ILE A 107 8.38 4.86 -9.64
C ILE A 107 9.18 4.26 -8.50
N ASN A 108 9.77 5.13 -7.67
CA ASN A 108 10.31 4.73 -6.38
C ASN A 108 9.30 4.99 -5.26
N LEU A 109 8.67 3.93 -4.78
CA LEU A 109 7.83 3.99 -3.59
C LEU A 109 8.51 3.22 -2.45
N HIS A 110 9.14 3.97 -1.55
CA HIS A 110 9.79 3.46 -0.33
C HIS A 110 10.87 2.41 -0.61
N GLN A 111 11.73 2.66 -1.61
CA GLN A 111 12.77 1.76 -2.14
C GLN A 111 12.25 0.53 -2.90
N SER A 112 10.93 0.34 -2.98
CA SER A 112 10.33 -0.73 -3.76
C SER A 112 9.96 -0.15 -5.13
N LEU A 113 10.84 -0.39 -6.11
CA LEU A 113 10.79 0.21 -7.44
C LEU A 113 9.82 -0.55 -8.36
N VAL A 114 9.19 0.16 -9.29
CA VAL A 114 8.32 -0.43 -10.32
C VAL A 114 8.28 0.43 -11.57
N VAL A 115 8.19 -0.23 -12.73
CA VAL A 115 7.81 0.42 -13.98
C VAL A 115 6.29 0.42 -14.05
N ALA A 116 5.70 1.61 -14.14
CA ALA A 116 4.26 1.83 -14.19
C ALA A 116 3.89 2.66 -15.43
N TYR A 117 2.62 3.00 -15.58
CA TYR A 117 2.06 3.64 -16.78
C TYR A 117 1.44 5.00 -16.44
N ARG A 118 1.78 6.03 -17.23
CA ARG A 118 1.11 7.35 -17.20
C ARG A 118 -0.24 7.22 -17.88
N MET A 119 -1.32 7.58 -17.18
CA MET A 119 -2.68 7.47 -17.71
C MET A 119 -2.99 8.48 -18.82
N GLY A 120 -2.29 9.61 -18.84
CA GLY A 120 -2.33 10.57 -19.95
C GLY A 120 -2.79 11.95 -19.53
N HIS A 121 -2.64 12.90 -20.47
CA HIS A 121 -2.81 14.33 -20.26
C HIS A 121 -4.17 14.72 -19.66
N ASP A 122 -5.27 14.09 -20.09
CA ASP A 122 -6.60 14.49 -19.65
C ASP A 122 -6.85 14.20 -18.16
N TYR A 123 -6.31 13.07 -17.67
CA TYR A 123 -6.35 12.74 -16.23
C TYR A 123 -5.46 13.69 -15.44
N ASP A 124 -4.26 13.95 -15.96
CA ASP A 124 -3.26 14.83 -15.35
C ASP A 124 -3.82 16.25 -15.19
N ALA A 125 -4.43 16.80 -16.26
CA ALA A 125 -5.06 18.12 -16.28
C ALA A 125 -6.18 18.24 -15.24
N TRP A 126 -7.04 17.22 -15.12
CA TRP A 126 -8.13 17.23 -14.14
C TRP A 126 -7.60 17.28 -12.70
N PHE A 127 -6.62 16.44 -12.37
CA PHE A 127 -6.01 16.48 -11.04
C PHE A 127 -5.24 17.78 -10.81
N THR A 128 -4.52 18.29 -11.80
CA THR A 128 -3.83 19.59 -11.71
C THR A 128 -4.77 20.74 -11.43
N ALA A 129 -5.94 20.79 -12.07
CA ALA A 129 -6.95 21.79 -11.79
C ALA A 129 -7.47 21.73 -10.33
N CYS A 130 -7.52 20.53 -9.73
CA CYS A 130 -7.97 20.33 -8.35
C CYS A 130 -6.87 20.57 -7.30
N PHE A 131 -5.62 20.21 -7.61
CA PHE A 131 -4.46 20.39 -6.70
C PHE A 131 -3.81 21.77 -6.80
N GLY A 132 -3.91 22.44 -7.95
CA GLY A 132 -3.21 23.70 -8.24
C GLY A 132 -1.73 23.55 -8.60
N PHE A 133 -1.28 22.32 -8.86
CA PHE A 133 0.08 22.01 -9.33
C PHE A 133 0.10 20.80 -10.27
N ASP A 134 1.14 20.69 -11.09
CA ASP A 134 1.29 19.62 -12.08
C ASP A 134 1.22 18.24 -11.41
N THR A 135 0.26 17.43 -11.83
CA THR A 135 -0.09 16.15 -11.20
C THR A 135 -0.23 15.09 -12.28
N ALA A 136 0.25 13.89 -12.00
CA ALA A 136 0.17 12.73 -12.86
C ALA A 136 -0.64 11.60 -12.23
N LEU A 137 -1.55 10.99 -12.99
CA LEU A 137 -2.18 9.73 -12.62
C LEU A 137 -1.36 8.55 -13.16
N ILE A 138 -0.92 7.69 -12.24
CA ILE A 138 -0.09 6.52 -12.52
C ILE A 138 -0.91 5.25 -12.30
N TYR A 139 -0.88 4.33 -13.26
CA TYR A 139 -1.46 3.00 -13.16
C TYR A 139 -0.36 1.94 -13.11
N ILE A 140 -0.45 0.98 -12.19
CA ILE A 140 0.60 -0.03 -12.02
C ILE A 140 0.60 -1.09 -13.13
N GLY A 141 -0.56 -1.40 -13.72
CA GLY A 141 -0.68 -2.44 -14.75
C GLY A 141 -0.21 -3.81 -14.27
N ASP A 142 0.67 -4.42 -15.05
CA ASP A 142 1.35 -5.68 -14.77
C ASP A 142 2.55 -5.53 -13.83
N GLY A 143 2.85 -4.29 -13.41
CA GLY A 143 3.94 -3.95 -12.52
C GLY A 143 3.79 -4.58 -11.14
N ARG A 144 4.92 -5.06 -10.61
CA ARG A 144 5.01 -5.68 -9.29
C ARG A 144 6.02 -4.93 -8.45
N ARG A 145 5.64 -4.58 -7.23
CA ARG A 145 6.56 -3.98 -6.26
C ARG A 145 7.06 -5.03 -5.28
N PRO A 146 8.37 -5.15 -5.06
CA PRO A 146 8.91 -6.10 -4.10
C PRO A 146 8.48 -5.72 -2.67
N VAL A 147 8.16 -6.75 -1.87
CA VAL A 147 8.03 -6.60 -0.42
C VAL A 147 9.44 -6.57 0.17
N LEU A 148 9.73 -5.59 1.03
CA LEU A 148 11.05 -5.40 1.62
C LEU A 148 11.06 -5.82 3.10
N GLY A 149 12.26 -6.09 3.63
CA GLY A 149 12.46 -6.56 4.99
C GLY A 149 11.81 -7.93 5.25
N THR A 150 11.39 -8.16 6.50
CA THR A 150 10.71 -9.39 6.93
C THR A 150 9.19 -9.25 6.97
N PHE A 151 8.62 -8.39 6.12
CA PHE A 151 7.18 -8.16 6.02
C PHE A 151 6.45 -9.35 5.43
N SER A 152 6.97 -9.94 4.35
CA SER A 152 6.39 -11.16 3.78
C SER A 152 6.57 -12.33 4.74
N PRO A 153 5.56 -13.19 4.95
CA PRO A 153 5.73 -14.43 5.69
C PRO A 153 6.84 -15.32 5.10
N LYS A 154 7.05 -15.29 3.78
CA LYS A 154 8.08 -16.09 3.08
C LYS A 154 9.50 -15.61 3.38
N SER A 155 9.69 -14.35 3.78
CA SER A 155 11.00 -13.81 4.15
C SER A 155 11.32 -13.94 5.64
N GLN A 156 10.35 -14.37 6.46
CA GLN A 156 10.60 -14.69 7.86
C GLN A 156 11.35 -16.03 7.96
N LYS A 157 12.49 -16.04 8.66
CA LYS A 157 13.22 -17.28 8.92
C LYS A 157 12.33 -18.19 9.78
N ALA A 158 11.85 -19.29 9.22
CA ALA A 158 11.27 -20.36 10.03
C ALA A 158 12.34 -20.84 11.02
N PRO A 159 12.00 -21.15 12.28
CA PRO A 159 12.93 -21.87 13.15
C PRO A 159 13.34 -23.16 12.42
N PRO A 160 14.63 -23.55 12.47
CA PRO A 160 15.10 -24.72 11.75
C PRO A 160 14.35 -25.97 12.23
N SER A 161 13.43 -26.47 11.41
CA SER A 161 12.82 -27.77 11.64
C SER A 161 13.76 -28.83 11.08
N TRP A 162 14.28 -29.69 11.94
CA TRP A 162 15.07 -30.87 11.56
C TRP A 162 14.38 -31.73 10.47
N VAL A 163 13.04 -31.67 10.38
CA VAL A 163 12.26 -32.38 9.35
C VAL A 163 12.47 -31.79 7.95
N SER A 164 12.64 -30.47 7.80
CA SER A 164 12.87 -29.86 6.48
C SER A 164 14.25 -30.19 5.90
N LEU A 165 15.24 -30.43 6.76
CA LEU A 165 16.57 -30.90 6.36
C LEU A 165 16.54 -32.35 5.86
N LEU A 166 15.77 -33.21 6.50
CA LEU A 166 15.62 -34.61 6.09
C LEU A 166 14.84 -34.74 4.77
N VAL A 167 13.78 -33.96 4.58
CA VAL A 167 12.98 -33.98 3.34
C VAL A 167 13.79 -33.44 2.15
N SER A 168 14.60 -32.40 2.34
CA SER A 168 15.46 -31.87 1.27
C SER A 168 16.61 -32.83 0.89
N TYR A 169 17.14 -33.61 1.84
CA TYR A 169 18.13 -34.65 1.58
C TYR A 169 17.56 -35.86 0.85
N LEU A 170 16.34 -36.29 1.20
CA LEU A 170 15.73 -37.51 0.66
C LEU A 170 15.06 -37.30 -0.70
N SER A 171 14.49 -36.11 -0.95
CA SER A 171 13.63 -35.92 -2.11
C SER A 171 14.32 -35.44 -3.38
N GLY A 172 15.61 -35.07 -3.37
CA GLY A 172 16.36 -34.65 -4.57
C GLY A 172 15.77 -33.44 -5.34
N ASN A 173 14.61 -32.95 -4.93
CA ASN A 173 13.91 -31.82 -5.50
C ASN A 173 14.61 -30.55 -5.05
N LYS A 174 15.34 -29.91 -5.97
CA LYS A 174 15.50 -28.45 -5.90
C LYS A 174 14.11 -27.88 -5.77
N ALA A 175 13.77 -27.34 -4.60
CA ALA A 175 12.53 -26.61 -4.40
C ALA A 175 12.41 -25.60 -5.54
N SER A 176 11.38 -25.71 -6.39
CA SER A 176 11.06 -24.62 -7.29
C SER A 176 10.85 -23.40 -6.39
N SER A 177 11.67 -22.36 -6.57
CA SER A 177 11.57 -21.17 -5.74
C SER A 177 10.17 -20.59 -5.92
N ALA A 178 9.32 -20.78 -4.90
CA ALA A 178 8.00 -20.18 -4.88
C ALA A 178 8.16 -18.67 -5.11
N GLU A 179 7.34 -18.13 -6.02
CA GLU A 179 7.40 -16.73 -6.39
C GLU A 179 7.33 -15.81 -5.16
N GLU A 180 8.19 -14.78 -5.09
CA GLU A 180 8.22 -13.81 -3.99
C GLU A 180 6.88 -13.08 -3.90
N ASP A 181 6.43 -12.77 -2.68
CA ASP A 181 5.27 -11.90 -2.48
C ASP A 181 5.57 -10.50 -3.01
N TRP A 182 4.56 -9.86 -3.56
CA TRP A 182 4.66 -8.52 -4.13
C TRP A 182 3.40 -7.71 -3.82
N ILE A 183 3.51 -6.39 -3.96
CA ILE A 183 2.45 -5.42 -3.66
C ILE A 183 2.20 -4.50 -4.85
N THR A 184 1.07 -3.79 -4.83
CA THR A 184 0.76 -2.69 -5.74
C THR A 184 1.34 -1.37 -5.21
N PHE A 185 0.63 -0.25 -5.26
CA PHE A 185 1.04 1.01 -4.60
C PHE A 185 0.73 1.08 -3.10
N SER A 186 0.37 -0.05 -2.48
CA SER A 186 0.35 -0.20 -1.02
C SER A 186 1.71 0.13 -0.40
N ASP A 187 1.74 0.67 0.83
CA ASP A 187 3.01 1.13 1.41
C ASP A 187 3.97 -0.03 1.70
N CYS A 188 3.52 -1.02 2.47
CA CYS A 188 4.37 -2.14 2.92
C CYS A 188 3.74 -3.54 2.74
N ALA A 189 2.42 -3.66 2.80
CA ALA A 189 1.73 -4.96 2.76
C ALA A 189 0.37 -4.89 2.03
N PRO A 190 -0.13 -6.03 1.53
CA PRO A 190 -1.43 -6.16 0.88
C PRO A 190 -2.63 -5.72 1.72
N TYR A 191 -2.64 -6.07 3.01
CA TYR A 191 -3.77 -5.81 3.90
C TYR A 191 -3.34 -4.97 5.11
N LEU A 192 -4.23 -4.07 5.53
CA LEU A 192 -4.23 -3.49 6.87
C LEU A 192 -5.49 -3.95 7.62
N VAL A 193 -5.31 -4.72 8.70
CA VAL A 193 -6.37 -5.15 9.60
C VAL A 193 -6.36 -4.28 10.86
N VAL A 194 -7.53 -3.83 11.27
CA VAL A 194 -7.74 -3.01 12.48
C VAL A 194 -8.98 -3.48 13.23
N THR A 195 -9.16 -3.02 14.47
CA THR A 195 -10.33 -3.33 15.29
C THR A 195 -11.13 -2.08 15.66
N GLU A 196 -12.45 -2.22 15.81
CA GLU A 196 -13.32 -1.18 16.38
C GLU A 196 -12.90 -0.88 17.83
N GLU A 197 -12.55 -1.90 18.61
CA GLU A 197 -12.08 -1.72 19.99
C GLU A 197 -10.83 -0.84 20.10
N SER A 198 -9.86 -1.01 19.21
CA SER A 198 -8.71 -0.10 19.15
C SER A 198 -9.11 1.31 18.78
N LEU A 199 -10.04 1.50 17.81
CA LEU A 199 -10.53 2.83 17.46
C LEU A 199 -11.29 3.48 18.63
N ASN A 200 -12.10 2.73 19.37
CA ASN A 200 -12.81 3.19 20.55
C ASN A 200 -11.85 3.71 21.62
N ASN A 201 -10.70 3.04 21.80
CA ASN A 201 -9.63 3.58 22.66
C ASN A 201 -9.08 4.91 22.14
N VAL A 202 -8.92 5.10 20.82
CA VAL A 202 -8.50 6.40 20.26
C VAL A 202 -9.56 7.47 20.50
N ARG A 203 -10.83 7.15 20.25
CA ARG A 203 -11.97 8.05 20.44
C ARG A 203 -12.10 8.51 21.87
N ALA A 204 -11.93 7.60 22.84
CA ALA A 204 -11.96 7.93 24.27
C ALA A 204 -10.85 8.91 24.71
N ARG A 205 -9.80 9.10 23.91
CA ARG A 205 -8.75 10.11 24.15
C ARG A 205 -9.16 11.49 23.66
N LEU A 206 -10.26 11.61 22.92
CA LEU A 206 -10.81 12.86 22.39
C LEU A 206 -12.06 13.23 23.20
N SER A 207 -12.04 14.40 23.83
CA SER A 207 -13.13 14.91 24.66
C SER A 207 -14.23 15.64 23.87
N THR A 208 -13.86 16.25 22.73
CA THR A 208 -14.73 17.21 22.01
C THR A 208 -14.87 16.90 20.52
N SER A 209 -14.30 15.79 20.05
CA SER A 209 -14.28 15.42 18.64
C SER A 209 -14.24 13.91 18.46
N ASP A 210 -14.48 13.43 17.25
CA ASP A 210 -14.44 12.01 16.90
C ASP A 210 -13.50 11.76 15.71
N VAL A 211 -12.96 10.55 15.65
CA VAL A 211 -12.14 10.06 14.55
C VAL A 211 -12.83 8.89 13.87
N ASP A 212 -13.14 9.07 12.58
CA ASP A 212 -13.66 8.00 11.74
C ASP A 212 -12.62 6.92 11.47
N MET A 213 -13.08 5.67 11.35
CA MET A 213 -12.24 4.53 10.97
C MET A 213 -11.49 4.76 9.64
N LYS A 214 -12.07 5.51 8.70
CA LYS A 214 -11.43 5.87 7.42
C LYS A 214 -10.10 6.62 7.58
N ALA A 215 -9.88 7.32 8.71
CA ALA A 215 -8.60 7.97 9.00
C ALA A 215 -7.49 6.94 9.23
N MET A 216 -7.85 5.73 9.71
CA MET A 216 -6.92 4.62 9.90
C MET A 216 -6.59 3.92 8.58
N ARG A 217 -7.33 4.21 7.51
CA ARG A 217 -7.18 3.65 6.16
C ARG A 217 -7.09 2.11 6.08
N PRO A 218 -7.86 1.35 6.89
CA PRO A 218 -7.77 -0.11 6.92
C PRO A 218 -8.31 -0.72 5.63
N ASN A 219 -8.03 -2.01 5.40
CA ASN A 219 -8.76 -2.83 4.44
C ASN A 219 -9.87 -3.64 5.09
N ILE A 220 -9.57 -4.21 6.26
CA ILE A 220 -10.47 -5.07 7.01
C ILE A 220 -10.59 -4.50 8.41
N VAL A 221 -11.83 -4.28 8.84
CA VAL A 221 -12.16 -3.88 10.20
C VAL A 221 -12.89 -5.02 10.87
N LEU A 222 -12.40 -5.44 12.02
CA LEU A 222 -13.06 -6.41 12.88
C LEU A 222 -13.65 -5.71 14.11
N ASP A 223 -14.64 -6.30 14.75
CA ASP A 223 -15.13 -5.80 16.05
C ASP A 223 -13.97 -5.74 17.08
N GLY A 224 -13.30 -6.87 17.31
CA GLY A 224 -12.28 -7.01 18.35
C GLY A 224 -12.90 -7.29 19.72
N GLU A 225 -12.12 -7.91 20.61
CA GLU A 225 -12.54 -8.18 21.99
C GLU A 225 -11.96 -7.19 22.99
N ALA A 226 -10.77 -6.65 22.71
CA ALA A 226 -10.10 -5.66 23.53
C ALA A 226 -9.21 -4.75 22.67
N ALA A 227 -9.06 -3.50 23.09
CA ALA A 227 -8.18 -2.55 22.42
C ALA A 227 -6.73 -3.08 22.36
N TRP A 228 -6.11 -2.95 21.19
CA TRP A 228 -4.74 -3.33 20.89
C TRP A 228 -4.44 -4.82 20.90
N ASP A 229 -5.44 -5.67 21.07
CA ASP A 229 -5.25 -7.12 21.06
C ASP A 229 -4.71 -7.61 19.70
N GLU A 230 -5.04 -6.91 18.61
CA GLU A 230 -4.52 -7.20 17.28
C GLU A 230 -3.00 -7.05 17.16
N ASP A 231 -2.34 -6.32 18.08
CA ASP A 231 -0.87 -6.22 18.16
C ASP A 231 -0.18 -7.59 18.33
N PHE A 232 -0.93 -8.65 18.65
CA PHE A 232 -0.43 -9.99 18.95
C PHE A 232 -1.00 -11.10 18.06
N TRP A 233 -1.91 -10.81 17.12
CA TRP A 233 -2.46 -11.84 16.23
C TRP A 233 -1.47 -12.23 15.14
N ALA A 234 -1.11 -13.51 15.02
CA ALA A 234 -0.21 -13.98 13.96
C ALA A 234 -0.96 -14.51 12.73
N GLN A 235 -2.19 -15.02 12.91
CA GLN A 235 -2.98 -15.59 11.82
C GLN A 235 -4.47 -15.36 12.04
N LEU A 236 -5.17 -15.00 10.96
CA LEU A 236 -6.62 -14.92 10.89
C LEU A 236 -7.16 -15.93 9.89
N VAL A 237 -8.28 -16.57 10.23
CA VAL A 237 -9.05 -17.42 9.32
C VAL A 237 -10.44 -16.84 9.15
N PHE A 238 -10.81 -16.55 7.89
CA PHE A 238 -12.12 -16.02 7.51
C PHE A 238 -12.98 -17.17 7.00
N SER A 239 -14.16 -17.34 7.61
CA SER A 239 -15.16 -18.35 7.22
C SER A 239 -14.59 -19.77 7.07
N GLY A 240 -13.57 -20.12 7.87
CA GLY A 240 -12.91 -21.44 7.87
C GLY A 240 -12.01 -21.76 6.67
N ALA A 241 -11.87 -20.86 5.70
CA ALA A 241 -11.21 -21.18 4.41
C ALA A 241 -10.05 -20.24 4.06
N HIS A 242 -10.20 -18.93 4.29
CA HIS A 242 -9.22 -17.95 3.82
C HIS A 242 -8.29 -17.52 4.96
N VAL A 243 -6.99 -17.66 4.74
CA VAL A 243 -5.97 -17.48 5.78
C VAL A 243 -5.16 -16.23 5.48
N ILE A 244 -5.15 -15.27 6.42
CA ILE A 244 -4.29 -14.10 6.39
C ILE A 244 -3.26 -14.21 7.50
N ALA A 245 -1.98 -14.28 7.11
CA ALA A 245 -0.86 -14.17 8.04
C ALA A 245 -0.59 -12.70 8.36
N LEU A 246 -0.45 -12.38 9.64
CA LEU A 246 -0.30 -11.02 10.13
C LEU A 246 1.13 -10.81 10.67
N THR A 247 1.95 -10.03 9.97
CA THR A 247 3.41 -10.10 10.12
C THR A 247 4.05 -8.90 10.79
N LYS A 248 3.46 -7.71 10.67
CA LYS A 248 4.03 -6.45 11.16
C LYS A 248 2.95 -5.52 11.69
N ASN A 249 3.33 -4.70 12.66
CA ASN A 249 2.47 -3.64 13.20
C ASN A 249 2.49 -2.40 12.28
N CYS A 250 1.34 -1.74 12.14
CA CYS A 250 1.21 -0.56 11.30
C CYS A 250 1.60 0.72 12.06
N ASN A 251 2.80 1.21 11.76
CA ASN A 251 3.30 2.49 12.25
C ASN A 251 2.53 3.64 11.57
N ARG A 252 2.06 4.59 12.37
CA ARG A 252 1.15 5.66 11.95
C ARG A 252 1.88 6.98 11.74
N CYS A 253 1.39 7.76 10.78
CA CYS A 253 1.89 9.08 10.44
C CYS A 253 0.81 10.16 10.65
N THR A 254 1.15 11.41 10.30
CA THR A 254 0.29 12.59 10.46
C THR A 254 -1.02 12.55 9.68
N SER A 255 -1.19 11.59 8.76
CA SER A 255 -2.45 11.36 8.05
C SER A 255 -3.66 11.16 8.97
N LEU A 256 -3.44 10.68 10.21
CA LEU A 256 -4.51 10.55 11.21
C LEU A 256 -5.16 11.89 11.57
N ASN A 257 -4.44 12.99 11.43
CA ASN A 257 -4.88 14.32 11.86
C ASN A 257 -5.62 15.08 10.74
N VAL A 258 -5.82 14.50 9.56
CA VAL A 258 -6.44 15.19 8.42
C VAL A 258 -7.96 15.29 8.60
N ASP A 259 -8.51 16.46 8.32
CA ASP A 259 -9.93 16.69 8.15
C ASP A 259 -10.32 16.59 6.67
N TYR A 260 -11.17 15.60 6.38
CA TYR A 260 -11.59 15.26 5.02
C TYR A 260 -12.66 16.22 4.47
N LYS A 261 -13.20 17.14 5.29
CA LYS A 261 -14.10 18.20 4.84
C LYS A 261 -13.34 19.43 4.36
N THR A 262 -12.18 19.70 4.94
CA THR A 262 -11.40 20.92 4.67
C THR A 262 -10.17 20.65 3.79
N GLY A 263 -9.70 19.41 3.72
CA GLY A 263 -8.46 19.09 3.01
C GLY A 263 -7.22 19.59 3.76
N ARG A 264 -7.34 19.85 5.07
CA ARG A 264 -6.27 20.38 5.94
C ARG A 264 -6.07 19.49 7.16
N THR A 265 -5.03 19.75 7.93
CA THR A 265 -4.95 19.25 9.30
C THR A 265 -6.16 19.75 10.08
N ALA A 266 -6.87 18.86 10.76
CA ALA A 266 -8.01 19.18 11.58
C ALA A 266 -7.64 20.16 12.70
N GLU A 267 -8.55 21.07 13.04
CA GLU A 267 -8.36 22.00 14.13
C GLU A 267 -8.59 21.34 15.50
N GLY A 268 -8.14 22.02 16.55
CA GLY A 268 -8.38 21.62 17.93
C GLY A 268 -7.86 20.22 18.26
N GLU A 269 -8.62 19.51 19.09
CA GLU A 269 -8.23 18.20 19.60
C GLU A 269 -8.12 17.15 18.49
N ARG A 270 -8.95 17.25 17.45
CA ARG A 270 -8.98 16.31 16.34
C ARG A 270 -7.67 16.30 15.54
N GLY A 271 -6.97 17.45 15.48
CA GLY A 271 -5.65 17.59 14.88
C GLY A 271 -4.51 16.96 15.68
N THR A 272 -4.80 16.36 16.84
CA THR A 272 -3.78 15.86 17.78
C THR A 272 -3.82 14.34 17.97
N VAL A 273 -4.61 13.60 17.19
CA VAL A 273 -4.76 12.13 17.30
C VAL A 273 -3.41 11.42 17.31
N LEU A 274 -2.51 11.74 16.36
CA LEU A 274 -1.18 11.14 16.33
C LEU A 274 -0.40 11.41 17.62
N LYS A 275 -0.44 12.65 18.13
CA LYS A 275 0.25 13.07 19.36
C LYS A 275 -0.28 12.32 20.58
N LYS A 276 -1.60 12.12 20.66
CA LYS A 276 -2.24 11.35 21.72
C LYS A 276 -1.92 9.86 21.67
N LEU A 277 -1.62 9.31 20.50
CA LEU A 277 -1.11 7.93 20.39
C LEU A 277 0.37 7.83 20.74
N MET A 278 1.17 8.86 20.44
CA MET A 278 2.61 8.85 20.73
C MET A 278 2.95 8.67 22.23
N SER A 279 2.04 8.98 23.15
CA SER A 279 2.30 8.86 24.60
C SER A 279 2.58 7.43 25.05
N ASP A 280 1.94 6.44 24.43
CA ASP A 280 1.91 5.05 24.91
C ASP A 280 1.94 4.02 23.77
N ARG A 281 1.66 4.42 22.52
CA ARG A 281 1.62 3.51 21.36
C ARG A 281 2.91 3.46 20.54
N ARG A 282 4.00 4.09 21.00
CA ARG A 282 5.36 3.89 20.44
C ARG A 282 5.96 2.56 20.91
N VAL A 283 5.31 1.47 20.50
CA VAL A 283 5.55 0.11 21.01
C VAL A 283 6.34 -0.77 20.05
N ASP A 284 6.69 -0.25 18.86
CA ASP A 284 7.53 -0.93 17.87
C ASP A 284 9.01 -0.61 18.14
N ALA A 285 9.81 -1.64 18.41
CA ALA A 285 11.24 -1.47 18.71
C ALA A 285 12.06 -1.00 17.49
N GLY A 286 11.57 -1.22 16.26
CA GLY A 286 12.24 -0.85 15.02
C GLY A 286 11.92 0.57 14.56
N LEU A 287 10.70 1.05 14.83
CA LEU A 287 10.26 2.43 14.51
C LEU A 287 9.78 3.20 15.76
N LYS A 288 10.70 3.42 16.70
CA LYS A 288 10.46 3.99 18.04
C LYS A 288 9.80 5.38 18.09
N TYR A 289 9.72 6.10 16.98
CA TYR A 289 9.16 7.45 16.90
C TYR A 289 7.74 7.51 16.33
N SER A 290 7.20 6.40 15.86
CA SER A 290 5.84 6.31 15.31
C SER A 290 4.95 5.48 16.23
N PRO A 291 3.72 5.92 16.53
CA PRO A 291 2.80 5.06 17.24
C PRO A 291 2.24 3.96 16.33
N VAL A 292 1.77 2.86 16.92
CA VAL A 292 1.19 1.72 16.22
C VAL A 292 -0.34 1.72 16.31
N PHE A 293 -1.00 1.48 15.17
CA PHE A 293 -2.44 1.19 15.08
C PHE A 293 -2.72 0.25 13.91
N GLY A 294 -3.18 -0.97 14.22
CA GLY A 294 -3.48 -2.00 13.23
C GLY A 294 -2.29 -2.86 12.83
N ARG A 295 -2.58 -3.86 12.00
CA ARG A 295 -1.66 -4.93 11.64
C ARG A 295 -1.65 -5.24 10.16
N TYR A 296 -0.46 -5.39 9.61
CA TYR A 296 -0.23 -5.74 8.21
C TYR A 296 -0.41 -7.23 7.97
N GLY A 297 -1.10 -7.57 6.87
CA GLY A 297 -1.46 -8.94 6.53
C GLY A 297 -1.11 -9.34 5.10
N PHE A 298 -0.95 -10.65 4.91
CA PHE A 298 -0.67 -11.33 3.65
C PHE A 298 -1.59 -12.55 3.52
N LEU A 299 -2.28 -12.69 2.39
CA LEU A 299 -3.09 -13.88 2.11
C LEU A 299 -2.17 -15.07 1.86
N THR A 300 -2.29 -16.13 2.66
CA THR A 300 -1.46 -17.35 2.54
C THR A 300 -2.24 -18.56 2.04
N SER A 301 -3.57 -18.54 2.14
CA SER A 301 -4.43 -19.50 1.44
C SER A 301 -4.43 -19.23 -0.07
N LYS A 302 -4.81 -20.22 -0.87
CA LYS A 302 -5.04 -19.99 -2.31
C LYS A 302 -6.16 -18.95 -2.47
N SER A 303 -5.93 -17.97 -3.35
CA SER A 303 -6.97 -17.08 -3.85
C SER A 303 -7.57 -17.75 -5.08
N ASP A 304 -8.83 -18.16 -4.98
CA ASP A 304 -9.65 -18.58 -6.11
C ASP A 304 -10.82 -17.61 -6.28
N ASP A 305 -11.66 -17.82 -7.30
CA ASP A 305 -12.79 -16.93 -7.60
C ASP A 305 -13.81 -16.81 -6.45
N ASN A 306 -13.78 -17.73 -5.48
CA ASN A 306 -14.68 -17.79 -4.34
C ASN A 306 -14.10 -17.17 -3.07
N ALA A 307 -12.89 -16.59 -3.12
CA ALA A 307 -12.27 -15.94 -1.97
C ALA A 307 -12.89 -14.57 -1.65
N ILE A 308 -14.20 -14.53 -1.41
CA ILE A 308 -14.97 -13.32 -1.12
C ILE A 308 -15.26 -13.26 0.38
N VAL A 309 -14.95 -12.11 0.99
CA VAL A 309 -15.31 -11.81 2.38
C VAL A 309 -16.45 -10.80 2.39
N PHE A 310 -17.40 -10.99 3.30
CA PHE A 310 -18.55 -10.13 3.52
C PHE A 310 -18.48 -9.45 4.89
N ILE A 311 -19.08 -8.26 5.01
CA ILE A 311 -19.41 -7.71 6.32
C ILE A 311 -20.34 -8.70 7.05
N GLY A 312 -20.00 -9.02 8.29
CA GLY A 312 -20.70 -10.00 9.12
C GLY A 312 -20.03 -11.38 9.18
N ASP A 313 -19.05 -11.66 8.29
CA ASP A 313 -18.31 -12.92 8.29
C ASP A 313 -17.58 -13.15 9.62
N ASN A 314 -17.54 -14.42 10.04
CA ASN A 314 -16.81 -14.82 11.23
C ASN A 314 -15.30 -14.88 10.93
N VAL A 315 -14.53 -14.38 11.89
CA VAL A 315 -13.07 -14.39 11.85
C VAL A 315 -12.52 -14.98 13.14
N GLU A 316 -11.62 -15.94 12.97
CA GLU A 316 -10.92 -16.62 14.05
C GLU A 316 -9.45 -16.22 14.09
N VAL A 317 -8.95 -15.93 15.29
CA VAL A 317 -7.50 -15.78 15.53
C VAL A 317 -6.95 -17.17 15.86
N THR A 318 -6.36 -17.83 14.86
CA THR A 318 -5.87 -19.20 15.01
C THR A 318 -4.41 -19.27 15.44
N ALA A 319 -3.68 -18.15 15.42
CA ALA A 319 -2.32 -18.07 15.94
C ALA A 319 -2.03 -16.70 16.53
N ARG A 320 -1.17 -16.66 17.56
CA ARG A 320 -0.72 -15.46 18.25
C ARG A 320 0.80 -15.46 18.45
N GLN A 321 1.35 -14.28 18.60
CA GLN A 321 2.75 -14.06 19.00
C GLN A 321 2.82 -13.52 20.44
N LYS A 322 3.89 -13.87 21.15
CA LYS A 322 4.11 -13.43 22.54
C LYS A 322 4.58 -11.97 22.62
N GLU A 323 5.33 -11.53 21.62
CA GLU A 323 5.93 -10.20 21.56
C GLU A 323 5.42 -9.44 20.35
N ARG A 324 5.52 -8.11 20.38
CA ARG A 324 5.17 -7.28 19.23
C ARG A 324 6.18 -7.47 18.11
N ALA A 325 5.70 -7.41 16.87
CA ALA A 325 6.56 -7.48 15.71
C ALA A 325 7.44 -6.22 15.63
N VAL A 326 8.67 -6.38 15.14
CA VAL A 326 9.63 -5.29 14.92
C VAL A 326 9.58 -4.87 13.46
N CYS A 327 9.32 -3.59 13.18
CA CYS A 327 9.38 -3.06 11.83
C CYS A 327 10.83 -2.90 11.37
N ASP A 328 11.14 -3.49 10.22
CA ASP A 328 12.48 -3.51 9.61
C ASP A 328 12.45 -3.02 8.15
N TRP A 329 11.41 -2.27 7.76
CA TRP A 329 11.33 -1.70 6.42
C TRP A 329 12.42 -0.64 6.22
N ALA A 330 13.38 -0.94 5.36
CA ALA A 330 14.55 -0.11 5.08
C ALA A 330 14.26 1.10 4.16
N SER A 331 13.20 1.85 4.45
CA SER A 331 12.72 2.97 3.60
C SER A 331 13.77 4.06 3.33
N ARG A 332 14.81 4.13 4.17
CA ARG A 332 15.85 5.16 4.14
C ARG A 332 17.20 4.67 3.63
N ASP A 333 17.35 3.38 3.33
CA ASP A 333 18.60 2.86 2.76
C ASP A 333 18.46 2.74 1.24
N PRO A 334 19.06 3.65 0.45
CA PRO A 334 18.97 3.60 -1.00
C PRO A 334 19.60 2.32 -1.58
N LYS A 335 20.46 1.62 -0.83
CA LYS A 335 21.09 0.36 -1.27
C LYS A 335 20.11 -0.81 -1.33
N VAL A 336 18.97 -0.70 -0.65
CA VAL A 336 17.92 -1.73 -0.73
C VAL A 336 16.94 -1.49 -1.88
N ALA A 337 17.09 -0.38 -2.62
CA ALA A 337 16.21 -0.06 -3.72
C ALA A 337 16.31 -1.10 -4.84
N ARG A 338 15.19 -1.74 -5.17
CA ARG A 338 15.16 -2.78 -6.21
C ARG A 338 13.83 -2.86 -6.91
N TYR A 339 13.87 -3.32 -8.17
CA TYR A 339 12.70 -3.80 -8.90
C TYR A 339 12.35 -5.23 -8.47
N TYR A 340 11.11 -5.63 -8.70
CA TYR A 340 10.70 -7.02 -8.51
C TYR A 340 11.41 -7.93 -9.52
N GLN A 341 11.81 -9.13 -9.07
CA GLN A 341 12.47 -10.13 -9.90
C GLN A 341 11.60 -11.38 -9.96
N LYS A 342 11.14 -11.75 -11.15
CA LYS A 342 10.34 -12.97 -11.34
C LYS A 342 11.25 -14.20 -11.27
N SER A 343 10.78 -15.29 -10.68
CA SER A 343 11.59 -16.52 -10.58
C SER A 343 11.93 -17.15 -11.93
N SER A 344 11.16 -16.85 -12.99
CA SER A 344 11.48 -17.26 -14.37
C SER A 344 12.65 -16.49 -14.98
N ASP A 345 12.97 -15.31 -14.45
CA ASP A 345 13.97 -14.41 -15.01
C ASP A 345 15.37 -14.68 -14.44
N THR A 346 15.46 -15.55 -13.42
CA THR A 346 16.74 -16.06 -12.92
C THR A 346 17.26 -17.15 -13.86
N ASN A 347 17.77 -16.75 -15.03
CA ASN A 347 18.66 -17.60 -15.81
C ASN A 347 20.10 -17.36 -15.29
N PRO A 348 20.68 -18.28 -14.49
CA PRO A 348 21.98 -18.05 -13.84
C PRO A 348 23.13 -17.82 -14.83
N ASN A 349 22.94 -18.17 -16.12
CA ASN A 349 23.93 -17.97 -17.17
C ASN A 349 23.88 -16.57 -17.82
N LEU A 350 22.82 -15.77 -17.64
CA LEU A 350 22.74 -14.42 -18.23
C LEU A 350 23.30 -13.32 -17.31
N SER A 351 23.25 -13.49 -15.97
CA SER A 351 23.73 -12.45 -15.05
C SER A 351 25.25 -12.28 -15.08
N ILE A 352 25.99 -13.36 -15.37
CA ILE A 352 27.46 -13.32 -15.51
C ILE A 352 27.84 -12.55 -16.78
N VAL A 353 27.08 -12.71 -17.88
CA VAL A 353 27.41 -12.05 -19.15
C VAL A 353 27.12 -10.54 -19.09
N LEU A 354 25.97 -10.11 -18.55
CA LEU A 354 25.66 -8.67 -18.47
C LEU A 354 26.55 -7.90 -17.49
N SER A 355 26.98 -8.53 -16.39
CA SER A 355 27.89 -7.89 -15.42
C SER A 355 29.29 -7.66 -16.00
N PHE A 356 29.77 -8.57 -16.85
CA PHE A 356 31.05 -8.42 -17.55
C PHE A 356 30.99 -7.36 -18.67
N TRP A 357 29.87 -7.25 -19.40
CA TRP A 357 29.73 -6.24 -20.45
C TRP A 357 29.62 -4.80 -19.91
N LEU A 358 28.93 -4.60 -18.79
CA LEU A 358 28.84 -3.27 -18.14
C LEU A 358 30.17 -2.82 -17.51
N MET A 359 30.98 -3.74 -16.96
CA MET A 359 32.33 -3.37 -16.49
C MET A 359 33.33 -3.17 -17.65
N ALA A 360 33.25 -3.94 -18.73
CA ALA A 360 34.15 -3.76 -19.88
C ALA A 360 33.91 -2.43 -20.62
N ALA A 361 32.65 -2.00 -20.76
CA ALA A 361 32.31 -0.71 -21.37
C ALA A 361 32.80 0.50 -20.55
N ALA A 362 32.85 0.39 -19.21
CA ALA A 362 33.35 1.44 -18.33
C ALA A 362 34.89 1.50 -18.27
N VAL A 363 35.59 0.38 -18.48
CA VAL A 363 37.07 0.30 -18.41
C VAL A 363 37.73 0.60 -19.77
N LEU A 364 37.05 0.39 -20.90
CA LEU A 364 37.65 0.55 -22.24
C LEU A 364 37.36 1.89 -22.93
N GLY A 365 36.59 2.80 -22.34
CA GLY A 365 36.42 4.17 -22.88
C GLY A 365 35.82 4.24 -24.30
N LEU A 366 35.08 3.22 -24.74
CA LEU A 366 34.45 3.16 -26.06
C LEU A 366 32.98 3.58 -25.97
N LEU A 367 32.74 4.88 -25.84
CA LEU A 367 31.48 5.49 -26.28
C LEU A 367 31.81 6.37 -27.48
N PRO A 368 31.40 6.00 -28.72
CA PRO A 368 31.43 6.92 -29.82
C PRO A 368 30.30 7.94 -29.65
N CYS A 369 30.73 9.18 -29.45
CA CYS A 369 30.03 10.37 -29.88
C CYS A 369 29.52 10.22 -31.34
N TRP A 370 28.25 10.59 -31.56
CA TRP A 370 27.55 10.95 -32.82
C TRP A 370 26.50 9.99 -33.40
N LEU A 371 25.45 10.65 -33.95
CA LEU A 371 24.42 10.24 -34.93
C LEU A 371 23.06 9.80 -34.34
N PHE A 372 21.90 10.40 -34.62
CA PHE A 372 21.47 11.34 -35.68
C PHE A 372 20.28 12.23 -35.24
N LEU A 373 20.31 13.49 -35.71
CA LEU A 373 19.15 14.29 -36.07
C LEU A 373 18.48 13.70 -37.33
N SER A 374 17.16 13.55 -37.32
CA SER A 374 16.20 13.86 -38.40
C SER A 374 14.79 13.81 -37.84
#